data_AF-A0AA36GWQ3-F1
#
_entry.id   AF-A0AA36GWQ3-F1
#
_cell.length_a   1.000
_cell.length_b   1.000
_cell.length_c   1.000
_cell.angle_alpha   90.00
_cell.angle_beta   90.00
_cell.angle_gamma   90.00
#
_symmetry.space_group_name_H-M   'P 1'
#
loop_
_entity.id
_entity.type
_entity.pdbx_description
1 polymer ?
#
loop_
_entity_poly.entity_id
_entity_poly.type
_entity_poly.pdbx_seq_one_letter_code
_entity_poly.pdbx_strand_id
1 'polypeptide(L)'
;MLLRLSAIAVMSALIAITTAQSLTELVGLGHFNESQRKYCEYKADEKPDCETCVAKGSECFYCGGTVDRCLPYAWYFPGCELSDVRHNKCWVNISAVVIVISVIAGILLVIFTSCLCYCCCRCRAYRQAQAKKQAEKFNFQQELRRAEMQNRHSLRTKQREQELESYRIKYGLPTRMSPDGNPI
;
A
#
# COMPACT_ATOMS: atom_id res chain seq x y z
N MET A 1 -14.17 3.06 -9.71
CA MET A 1 -14.08 3.60 -8.33
C MET A 1 -12.67 3.47 -7.75
N LEU A 2 -12.02 2.30 -7.79
CA LEU A 2 -10.65 2.10 -7.28
C LEU A 2 -9.55 2.87 -8.04
N LEU A 3 -9.61 2.97 -9.37
CA LEU A 3 -8.70 3.86 -10.14
C LEU A 3 -8.86 5.34 -9.79
N ARG A 4 -10.06 5.76 -9.37
CA ARG A 4 -10.29 7.14 -8.93
C ARG A 4 -9.75 7.37 -7.53
N LEU A 5 -9.83 6.38 -6.64
CA LEU A 5 -9.21 6.43 -5.31
C LEU A 5 -7.68 6.49 -5.39
N SER A 6 -7.05 5.72 -6.28
CA SER A 6 -5.59 5.80 -6.48
C SER A 6 -5.17 7.13 -7.12
N ALA A 7 -5.92 7.63 -8.11
CA ALA A 7 -5.64 8.94 -8.70
C ALA A 7 -5.82 10.08 -7.68
N ILE A 8 -6.86 10.04 -6.84
CA ILE A 8 -7.08 11.01 -5.77
C ILE A 8 -5.95 10.94 -4.73
N ALA A 9 -5.51 9.74 -4.34
CA ALA A 9 -4.40 9.57 -3.39
C ALA A 9 -3.07 10.10 -3.94
N VAL A 10 -2.78 9.87 -5.22
CA VAL A 10 -1.59 10.39 -5.89
C VAL A 10 -1.67 11.91 -6.02
N MET A 11 -2.82 12.46 -6.42
CA MET A 11 -3.02 13.91 -6.50
C MET A 11 -2.94 14.58 -5.12
N SER A 12 -3.47 13.96 -4.07
CA SER A 12 -3.34 14.48 -2.69
C SER A 12 -1.90 14.41 -2.19
N ALA A 13 -1.13 13.38 -2.57
CA ALA A 13 0.28 13.29 -2.23
C ALA A 13 1.12 14.36 -2.95
N LEU A 14 0.84 14.61 -4.24
CA LEU A 14 1.49 15.69 -5.00
C LEU A 14 1.16 17.06 -4.39
N ILE A 15 -0.11 17.30 -4.01
CA ILE A 15 -0.52 18.55 -3.33
C ILE A 15 0.18 18.67 -1.97
N ALA A 16 0.27 17.59 -1.18
CA ALA A 16 0.97 17.59 0.11
C ALA A 16 2.47 17.90 -0.03
N ILE A 17 3.12 17.39 -1.08
CA ILE A 17 4.53 17.70 -1.40
C ILE A 17 4.70 19.18 -1.76
N THR A 18 3.77 19.77 -2.53
CA THR A 18 3.82 21.22 -2.84
C THR A 18 3.61 22.10 -1.60
N THR A 19 2.77 21.69 -0.65
CA THR A 19 2.55 22.43 0.61
C THR A 19 3.66 22.21 1.65
N ALA A 20 4.45 21.15 1.51
CA ALA A 20 5.59 20.90 2.39
C ALA A 20 6.79 21.78 2.04
N GLN A 21 6.94 22.20 0.78
CA GLN A 21 8.01 23.13 0.36
C GLN A 21 7.97 24.45 1.15
N SER A 22 6.80 24.91 1.59
CA SER A 22 6.64 26.13 2.40
C SER A 22 7.02 26.00 3.90
N LEU A 23 7.17 24.79 4.46
CA LEU A 23 7.44 24.60 5.90
C LEU A 23 8.90 24.30 6.24
N THR A 24 9.76 24.05 5.24
CA THR A 24 11.18 23.70 5.46
C THR A 24 12.12 24.88 5.66
N GLU A 25 11.63 26.13 5.62
CA GLU A 25 12.45 27.34 5.71
C GLU A 25 13.01 27.67 7.11
N LEU A 26 12.77 26.85 8.15
CA LEU A 26 13.07 27.23 9.54
C LEU A 26 14.04 26.30 10.30
N VAL A 27 14.95 25.59 9.63
CA VAL A 27 15.98 24.81 10.34
C VAL A 27 17.39 25.14 9.86
N GLY A 28 18.14 25.80 10.74
CA GLY A 28 19.59 25.63 10.82
C GLY A 28 20.41 26.90 10.66
N LEU A 29 20.65 27.62 11.76
CA LEU A 29 21.90 28.37 11.89
C LEU A 29 22.94 27.44 12.50
N GLY A 30 23.84 26.96 11.65
CA GLY A 30 24.93 26.08 12.02
C GLY A 30 26.06 26.93 12.52
N HIS A 31 26.47 26.71 13.76
CA HIS A 31 27.72 27.27 14.25
C HIS A 31 28.88 26.53 13.58
N PHE A 32 29.44 27.14 12.54
CA PHE A 32 30.72 26.72 11.98
C PHE A 32 31.86 27.31 12.81
N ASN A 33 32.89 26.51 13.06
CA ASN A 33 34.12 27.00 13.68
C ASN A 33 34.84 27.97 12.75
N GLU A 34 35.52 28.96 13.31
CA GLU A 34 36.23 30.02 12.56
C GLU A 34 37.25 29.45 11.55
N SER A 35 37.91 28.34 11.91
CA SER A 35 38.85 27.62 11.05
C SER A 35 38.21 27.06 9.77
N GLN A 36 37.00 26.52 9.88
CA GLN A 36 36.24 25.95 8.76
C GLN A 36 35.78 27.05 7.79
N ARG A 37 35.37 28.18 8.35
CA ARG A 37 34.98 29.35 7.56
C ARG A 37 36.16 29.91 6.76
N LYS A 38 37.33 30.03 7.40
CA LYS A 38 38.56 30.53 6.80
C LYS A 38 39.15 29.61 5.72
N TYR A 39 38.88 28.30 5.79
CA TYR A 39 39.30 27.33 4.78
C TYR A 39 38.57 27.55 3.44
N CYS A 40 37.26 27.76 3.47
CA CYS A 40 36.45 27.93 2.27
C CYS A 40 36.54 29.36 1.67
N GLU A 41 36.84 30.37 2.48
CA GLU A 41 36.94 31.77 2.03
C GLU A 41 38.04 31.98 0.96
N TYR A 42 37.79 32.85 -0.02
CA TYR A 42 38.76 33.14 -1.08
C TYR A 42 39.97 33.89 -0.53
N LYS A 43 41.17 33.56 -1.04
CA LYS A 43 42.37 34.35 -0.72
C LYS A 43 42.38 35.64 -1.54
N ALA A 44 43.14 36.65 -1.08
CA ALA A 44 43.25 37.94 -1.77
C ALA A 44 43.75 37.83 -3.22
N ASP A 45 44.47 36.75 -3.54
CA ASP A 45 45.07 36.50 -4.85
C ASP A 45 44.18 35.64 -5.78
N GLU A 46 43.06 35.13 -5.28
CA GLU A 46 42.16 34.21 -5.98
C GLU A 46 40.94 34.97 -6.54
N LYS A 47 40.52 34.63 -7.76
CA LYS A 47 39.26 35.13 -8.31
C LYS A 47 38.08 34.41 -7.61
N PRO A 48 37.00 35.12 -7.28
CA PRO A 48 35.82 34.53 -6.65
C PRO A 48 34.97 33.76 -7.66
N ASP A 49 35.56 32.76 -8.30
CA ASP A 49 34.91 31.92 -9.29
C ASP A 49 34.47 30.59 -8.66
N CYS A 50 33.33 30.10 -9.13
CA CYS A 50 32.72 28.85 -8.66
C CYS A 50 33.62 27.62 -8.81
N GLU A 51 34.45 27.56 -9.87
CA GLU A 51 35.41 26.47 -10.06
C GLU A 51 36.47 26.45 -8.95
N THR A 52 36.95 27.62 -8.53
CA THR A 52 37.95 27.75 -7.47
C THR A 52 37.40 27.34 -6.12
N CYS A 53 36.14 27.67 -5.81
CA CYS A 53 35.48 27.24 -4.58
C CYS A 53 35.26 25.73 -4.54
N VAL A 54 34.76 25.14 -5.64
CA VAL A 54 34.50 23.70 -5.73
C VAL A 54 35.80 22.88 -5.72
N ALA A 55 36.90 23.44 -6.21
CA ALA A 55 38.22 22.79 -6.17
C ALA A 55 38.76 22.57 -4.75
N LYS A 56 38.27 23.31 -3.74
CA LYS A 56 38.67 23.14 -2.33
C LYS A 56 38.14 21.86 -1.68
N GLY A 57 37.23 21.16 -2.37
CA GLY A 57 36.69 19.86 -1.96
C GLY A 57 35.20 19.90 -1.63
N SER A 58 34.69 18.77 -1.13
CA SER A 58 33.27 18.60 -0.78
C SER A 58 32.85 19.28 0.52
N GLU A 59 33.80 19.81 1.29
CA GLU A 59 33.55 20.56 2.53
C GLU A 59 33.16 22.02 2.28
N CYS A 60 33.26 22.51 1.04
CA CYS A 60 32.89 23.87 0.66
C CYS A 60 31.84 23.86 -0.46
N PHE A 61 30.99 24.87 -0.50
CA PHE A 61 30.03 25.08 -1.59
C PHE A 61 30.01 26.54 -2.04
N TYR A 62 29.64 26.75 -3.30
CA TYR A 62 29.52 28.07 -3.91
C TYR A 62 28.06 28.55 -3.87
N CYS A 63 27.88 29.81 -3.51
CA CYS A 63 26.59 30.50 -3.51
C CYS A 63 26.63 31.64 -4.53
N GLY A 64 25.85 31.55 -5.60
CA GLY A 64 25.85 32.50 -6.72
C GLY A 64 24.61 33.38 -6.78
N GLY A 65 24.28 34.06 -5.67
CA GLY A 65 23.16 34.99 -5.57
C GLY A 65 23.56 36.44 -5.90
N THR A 66 23.16 37.40 -5.07
CA THR A 66 23.55 38.82 -5.24
C THR A 66 25.04 39.09 -4.97
N VAL A 67 25.70 38.22 -4.20
CA VAL A 67 27.13 38.27 -3.90
C VAL A 67 27.67 36.85 -3.96
N ASP A 68 28.71 36.65 -4.76
CA ASP A 68 29.39 35.36 -4.87
C ASP A 68 30.18 35.06 -3.60
N ARG A 69 29.85 33.93 -2.94
CA ARG A 69 30.48 33.53 -1.68
C ARG A 69 30.80 32.04 -1.69
N CYS A 70 31.92 31.68 -1.09
CA CYS A 70 32.29 30.29 -0.81
C CYS A 70 32.11 30.03 0.69
N LEU A 71 31.26 29.07 1.03
CA LEU A 71 30.84 28.80 2.41
C LEU A 71 31.11 27.33 2.77
N PRO A 72 31.34 27.03 4.06
CA PRO A 72 31.50 25.65 4.51
C PRO A 72 30.18 24.90 4.43
N TYR A 73 30.22 23.73 3.79
CA TYR A 73 29.10 22.81 3.65
C TYR A 73 28.89 22.04 4.95
N ALA A 74 27.65 22.01 5.46
CA ALA A 74 27.21 21.07 6.49
C ALA A 74 26.25 20.05 5.87
N TRP A 75 25.47 19.33 6.67
CA TRP A 75 24.36 18.52 6.15
C TRP A 75 23.29 19.33 5.38
N TYR A 76 23.43 20.67 5.32
CA TYR A 76 22.59 21.64 4.64
C TYR A 76 23.41 22.86 4.19
N PHE A 77 22.80 23.76 3.40
CA PHE A 77 23.41 24.95 2.82
C PHE A 77 23.03 26.23 3.59
N PRO A 78 23.83 26.66 4.59
CA PRO A 78 23.53 27.83 5.41
C PRO A 78 23.58 29.14 4.62
N GLY A 79 22.56 29.98 4.75
CA GLY A 79 22.58 31.37 4.28
C GLY A 79 22.63 31.54 2.75
N CYS A 80 22.25 30.51 1.99
CA CYS A 80 22.13 30.55 0.54
C CYS A 80 20.84 29.86 0.10
N GLU A 81 20.20 30.39 -0.95
CA GLU A 81 19.02 29.78 -1.52
C GLU A 81 19.39 28.53 -2.33
N LEU A 82 18.61 27.45 -2.22
CA LEU A 82 18.88 26.16 -2.88
C LEU A 82 18.97 26.26 -4.41
N SER A 83 18.38 27.30 -5.01
CA SER A 83 18.42 27.62 -6.44
C SER A 83 19.82 27.97 -6.94
N ASP A 84 20.59 28.70 -6.12
CA ASP A 84 21.89 29.30 -6.47
C ASP A 84 23.10 28.51 -5.92
N VAL A 85 22.83 27.48 -5.12
CA VAL A 85 23.84 26.60 -4.55
C VAL A 85 24.44 25.68 -5.62
N ARG A 86 25.77 25.71 -5.70
CA ARG A 86 26.59 24.82 -6.52
C ARG A 86 27.58 24.07 -5.62
N HIS A 87 27.50 22.74 -5.61
CA HIS A 87 28.31 21.86 -4.77
C HIS A 87 28.87 20.72 -5.62
N ASN A 88 30.16 20.40 -5.48
CA ASN A 88 30.95 19.48 -6.33
C ASN A 88 31.07 19.82 -7.83
N LYS A 89 30.10 20.50 -8.41
CA LYS A 89 30.01 20.83 -9.83
C LYS A 89 29.37 22.20 -10.00
N CYS A 90 29.94 23.03 -10.88
CA CYS A 90 29.51 24.42 -11.06
C CYS A 90 28.32 24.59 -12.04
N TRP A 91 28.30 23.79 -13.08
CA TRP A 91 27.28 23.79 -14.14
C TRP A 91 25.90 23.26 -13.72
N VAL A 92 25.75 22.67 -12.53
CA VAL A 92 24.50 22.02 -12.09
C VAL A 92 24.09 22.55 -10.71
N ASN A 93 22.85 23.04 -10.61
CA ASN A 93 22.26 23.50 -9.36
C ASN A 93 21.77 22.33 -8.51
N ILE A 94 21.95 22.39 -7.20
CA ILE A 94 21.50 21.33 -6.29
C ILE A 94 19.98 21.21 -6.28
N SER A 95 19.24 22.32 -6.38
CA SER A 95 17.78 22.31 -6.57
C SER A 95 17.33 21.41 -7.72
N ALA A 96 17.99 21.51 -8.88
CA ALA A 96 17.65 20.70 -10.05
C ALA A 96 17.88 19.20 -9.81
N VAL A 97 18.98 18.83 -9.15
CA VAL A 97 19.28 17.43 -8.80
C VAL A 97 18.23 16.86 -7.86
N VAL A 98 17.85 17.63 -6.83
CA VAL A 98 16.82 17.22 -5.86
C VAL A 98 15.47 17.01 -6.56
N ILE A 99 15.09 17.90 -7.47
CA ILE A 99 13.85 17.76 -8.25
C ILE A 99 13.88 16.46 -9.06
N VAL A 100 14.95 16.17 -9.80
CA VAL A 100 15.06 14.95 -10.61
C VAL A 100 14.94 13.69 -9.75
N ILE A 101 15.65 13.63 -8.61
CA ILE A 101 15.57 12.50 -7.69
C ILE A 101 14.15 12.35 -7.13
N SER A 102 13.51 13.45 -6.75
CA SER A 102 12.14 13.44 -6.22
C SER A 102 11.14 12.91 -7.24
N VAL A 103 11.28 13.29 -8.51
CA VAL A 103 10.41 12.82 -9.60
C VAL A 103 10.61 11.32 -9.84
N ILE A 104 11.86 10.83 -9.87
CA ILE A 104 12.15 9.40 -10.03
C ILE A 104 11.56 8.59 -8.88
N ALA A 105 11.78 9.04 -7.63
CA ALA A 105 11.21 8.40 -6.45
C ALA A 105 9.68 8.39 -6.48
N GLY A 106 9.06 9.51 -6.88
CA GLY A 106 7.61 9.62 -7.06
C GLY A 106 7.06 8.63 -8.09
N ILE A 107 7.70 8.51 -9.25
CA ILE A 107 7.30 7.55 -10.29
C ILE A 107 7.40 6.11 -9.78
N LEU A 108 8.51 5.76 -9.12
CA LEU A 108 8.69 4.42 -8.56
C LEU A 108 7.62 4.08 -7.52
N LEU A 109 7.26 5.03 -6.66
CA LEU A 109 6.19 4.86 -5.67
C LEU A 109 4.82 4.64 -6.34
N VAL A 110 4.50 5.38 -7.39
CA VAL A 110 3.24 5.21 -8.13
C VAL A 110 3.18 3.83 -8.80
N ILE A 111 4.27 3.39 -9.44
CA ILE A 111 4.34 2.07 -10.06
C ILE A 111 4.16 0.98 -9.01
N PHE A 112 4.89 1.06 -7.89
CA PHE A 112 4.85 0.05 -6.84
C PHE A 112 3.47 -0.04 -6.18
N THR A 113 2.90 1.11 -5.80
CA THR A 113 1.55 1.16 -5.20
C THR A 113 0.47 0.67 -6.15
N SER A 114 0.53 1.05 -7.44
CA SER A 114 -0.43 0.57 -8.43
C SER A 114 -0.34 -0.95 -8.64
N CYS A 115 0.88 -1.49 -8.70
CA CYS A 115 1.13 -2.93 -8.81
C CYS A 115 0.60 -3.68 -7.59
N LEU A 116 0.91 -3.22 -6.37
CA LEU A 116 0.40 -3.82 -5.14
C LEU A 116 -1.12 -3.77 -5.06
N CYS A 117 -1.74 -2.63 -5.39
CA CYS A 117 -3.20 -2.52 -5.43
C CYS A 117 -3.82 -3.50 -6.44
N TYR A 118 -3.25 -3.59 -7.64
CA TYR A 118 -3.73 -4.51 -8.68
C TYR A 118 -3.60 -5.98 -8.25
N CYS A 119 -2.43 -6.38 -7.77
CA CYS A 119 -2.15 -7.73 -7.28
C CYS A 119 -3.03 -8.09 -6.09
N CYS A 120 -3.18 -7.20 -5.09
CA CYS A 120 -4.03 -7.44 -3.93
C CYS A 120 -5.51 -7.57 -4.31
N CYS A 121 -6.01 -6.75 -5.23
CA CYS A 121 -7.39 -6.84 -5.72
C CYS A 121 -7.62 -8.16 -6.46
N ARG A 122 -6.68 -8.55 -7.33
CA ARG A 122 -6.79 -9.80 -8.11
C ARG A 122 -6.72 -11.04 -7.23
N CYS A 123 -5.82 -11.04 -6.24
CA CYS A 123 -5.68 -12.11 -5.25
C CYS A 123 -6.89 -12.18 -4.31
N ARG A 124 -7.50 -11.04 -3.94
CA ARG A 124 -8.73 -11.02 -3.14
C ARG A 124 -9.91 -11.61 -3.92
N ALA A 125 -10.08 -11.21 -5.18
CA ALA A 125 -11.13 -11.75 -6.04
C ALA A 125 -10.97 -13.26 -6.26
N TYR A 126 -9.73 -13.72 -6.48
CA TYR A 126 -9.44 -15.16 -6.61
C TYR A 126 -9.76 -15.94 -5.33
N ARG A 127 -9.33 -15.44 -4.17
CA ARG A 127 -9.64 -16.07 -2.87
C ARG A 127 -11.14 -16.12 -2.58
N GLN A 128 -11.87 -15.04 -2.89
CA GLN A 128 -13.33 -15.02 -2.72
C GLN A 128 -14.04 -16.01 -3.64
N ALA A 129 -13.61 -16.13 -4.89
CA ALA A 129 -14.17 -17.11 -5.82
C ALA A 129 -13.92 -18.56 -5.35
N GLN A 130 -12.71 -18.84 -4.84
CA GLN A 130 -12.39 -20.16 -4.27
C GLN A 130 -13.19 -20.46 -3.00
N ALA A 131 -13.33 -19.49 -2.10
CA ALA A 131 -14.12 -19.64 -0.88
C ALA A 131 -15.61 -19.91 -1.19
N LYS A 132 -16.19 -19.22 -2.18
CA LYS A 132 -17.56 -19.48 -2.64
C LYS A 132 -17.73 -20.91 -3.17
N LYS A 133 -16.80 -21.36 -4.02
CA LYS A 133 -16.82 -22.75 -4.54
C LYS A 133 -16.69 -23.79 -3.43
N GLN A 134 -15.86 -23.55 -2.42
CA GLN A 134 -15.75 -24.46 -1.28
C GLN A 134 -17.02 -24.48 -0.43
N ALA A 135 -17.64 -23.32 -0.20
CA ALA A 135 -18.90 -23.22 0.53
C ALA A 135 -20.04 -23.95 -0.20
N GLU A 136 -20.14 -23.82 -1.52
CA GLU A 136 -21.12 -24.56 -2.33
C GLU A 136 -20.92 -26.08 -2.21
N LYS A 137 -19.68 -26.56 -2.30
CA LYS A 137 -19.36 -27.99 -2.11
C LYS A 137 -19.74 -28.49 -0.72
N PHE A 138 -19.47 -27.70 0.31
CA PHE A 138 -19.80 -28.04 1.68
C PHE A 138 -21.32 -28.11 1.90
N ASN A 139 -22.05 -27.10 1.42
CA ASN A 139 -23.51 -27.06 1.49
C ASN A 139 -24.14 -28.26 0.77
N PHE A 140 -23.66 -28.57 -0.44
CA PHE A 140 -24.13 -29.74 -1.19
C PHE A 140 -23.90 -31.06 -0.43
N GLN A 141 -22.71 -31.24 0.17
CA GLN A 141 -22.46 -32.43 0.99
C GLN A 141 -23.34 -32.47 2.24
N GLN A 142 -23.62 -31.33 2.86
CA GLN A 142 -24.48 -31.26 4.03
C GLN A 142 -25.93 -31.59 3.68
N GLU A 143 -26.43 -31.13 2.55
CA GLU A 143 -27.75 -31.47 2.01
C GLU A 143 -27.85 -32.96 1.70
N LEU A 144 -26.84 -33.56 1.07
CA LEU A 144 -26.79 -35.00 0.83
C LEU A 144 -26.87 -35.80 2.14
N ARG A 145 -26.12 -35.42 3.17
CA ARG A 145 -26.17 -36.07 4.49
C ARG A 145 -27.55 -35.92 5.14
N ARG A 146 -28.19 -34.76 5.01
CA ARG A 146 -29.55 -34.54 5.52
C ARG A 146 -30.57 -35.41 4.80
N ALA A 147 -30.49 -35.50 3.47
CA ALA A 147 -31.35 -36.35 2.66
C ALA A 147 -31.14 -37.84 3.00
N GLU A 148 -29.90 -38.28 3.20
CA GLU A 148 -29.60 -39.66 3.63
C GLU A 148 -30.21 -39.96 5.01
N MET A 149 -30.04 -39.07 5.99
CA MET A 149 -30.63 -39.24 7.33
C MET A 149 -32.16 -39.31 7.28
N GLN A 150 -32.81 -38.45 6.49
CA GLN A 150 -34.26 -38.48 6.29
C GLN A 150 -34.71 -39.79 5.64
N ASN A 151 -33.99 -40.26 4.62
CA ASN A 151 -34.30 -41.51 3.95
C ASN A 151 -34.21 -42.70 4.93
N ARG A 152 -33.11 -42.79 5.69
CA ARG A 152 -32.94 -43.80 6.75
C ARG A 152 -34.06 -43.75 7.80
N HIS A 153 -34.48 -42.55 8.21
CA HIS A 153 -35.56 -42.39 9.18
C HIS A 153 -36.91 -42.84 8.63
N SER A 154 -37.19 -42.52 7.35
CA SER A 154 -38.41 -42.94 6.66
C SER A 154 -38.50 -44.47 6.53
N LEU A 155 -37.39 -45.14 6.20
CA LEU A 155 -37.32 -46.59 6.09
C LEU A 155 -37.59 -47.27 7.43
N ARG A 156 -36.98 -46.79 8.52
CA ARG A 156 -37.22 -47.30 9.88
C ARG A 156 -38.67 -47.11 10.33
N THR A 157 -39.31 -46.02 9.91
CA THR A 157 -40.69 -45.75 10.28
C THR A 157 -41.63 -46.67 9.54
N LYS A 158 -41.45 -46.83 8.22
CA LYS A 158 -42.18 -47.82 7.42
C LYS A 158 -42.01 -49.24 7.92
N GLN A 159 -40.79 -49.63 8.33
CA GLN A 159 -40.54 -50.95 8.89
C GLN A 159 -41.31 -51.17 10.20
N ARG A 160 -41.28 -50.18 11.11
CA ARG A 160 -42.06 -50.23 12.37
C ARG A 160 -43.56 -50.32 12.11
N GLU A 161 -44.06 -49.62 11.10
CA GLU A 161 -45.47 -49.69 10.69
C GLU A 161 -45.82 -51.10 10.20
N GLN A 162 -45.01 -51.68 9.30
CA GLN A 162 -45.21 -53.05 8.81
C GLN A 162 -45.16 -54.09 9.93
N GLU A 163 -44.24 -53.96 10.88
CA GLU A 163 -44.17 -54.85 12.06
C GLU A 163 -45.46 -54.71 12.91
N LEU A 164 -45.89 -53.50 13.21
CA LEU A 164 -47.14 -53.24 13.94
C LEU A 164 -48.37 -53.83 13.25
N GLU A 165 -48.43 -53.77 11.92
CA GLU A 165 -49.51 -54.39 11.15
C GLU A 165 -49.47 -55.92 11.23
N SER A 166 -48.29 -56.53 11.13
CA SER A 166 -48.14 -57.98 11.25
C SER A 166 -48.66 -58.50 12.60
N TYR A 167 -48.41 -57.77 13.69
CA TYR A 167 -48.96 -58.09 15.01
C TYR A 167 -50.48 -57.93 15.03
N ARG A 168 -51.01 -56.89 14.41
CA ARG A 168 -52.46 -56.62 14.34
C ARG A 168 -53.22 -57.80 13.73
N ILE A 169 -52.72 -58.30 12.60
CA ILE A 169 -53.29 -59.45 11.89
C ILE A 169 -53.23 -60.71 12.76
N LYS A 170 -52.08 -60.97 13.41
CA LYS A 170 -51.90 -62.13 14.29
C LYS A 170 -52.91 -62.20 15.43
N TYR A 171 -53.32 -61.05 15.98
CA TYR A 171 -54.29 -60.96 17.08
C TYR A 171 -55.72 -60.66 16.62
N GLY A 172 -56.01 -60.70 15.32
CA GLY A 172 -57.37 -60.50 14.78
C GLY A 172 -57.92 -59.08 14.97
N LEU A 173 -57.05 -58.08 15.10
CA LEU A 173 -57.44 -56.68 15.25
C LEU A 173 -57.72 -56.06 13.85
N PRO A 174 -58.73 -55.17 13.72
CA PRO A 174 -59.07 -54.56 12.42
C PRO A 174 -57.98 -53.59 11.94
N THR A 175 -57.66 -53.62 10.63
CA THR A 175 -56.65 -52.75 9.96
C THR A 175 -56.93 -51.27 10.19
N ARG A 176 -55.87 -50.44 10.26
CA ARG A 176 -56.07 -48.99 10.38
C ARG A 176 -56.62 -48.44 9.06
N MET A 177 -57.62 -47.57 9.16
CA MET A 177 -58.24 -46.87 8.03
C MET A 177 -57.82 -45.40 8.06
N SER A 178 -57.52 -44.85 6.88
CA SER A 178 -57.31 -43.42 6.66
C SER A 178 -58.63 -42.66 6.91
N PRO A 179 -58.61 -41.35 7.25
CA PRO A 179 -59.84 -40.54 7.36
C PRO A 179 -60.76 -40.61 6.13
N ASP A 180 -60.19 -40.91 4.95
CA ASP A 180 -60.91 -41.05 3.67
C ASP A 180 -61.53 -42.44 3.46
N GLY A 181 -61.45 -43.34 4.46
CA GLY A 181 -62.08 -44.66 4.44
C GLY A 181 -61.28 -45.77 3.75
N ASN A 182 -60.12 -45.47 3.16
CA ASN A 182 -59.23 -46.48 2.56
C ASN A 182 -58.32 -47.13 3.61
N PRO A 183 -57.96 -48.43 3.46
CA PRO A 183 -56.92 -49.06 4.26
C PRO A 183 -55.59 -48.32 4.11
N ILE A 184 -54.88 -48.09 5.23
CA ILE A 184 -53.56 -47.43 5.27
C ILE A 184 -52.47 -48.43 4.88
#